data_AF-A0A1S1P0Y9-F1
#
_entry.id   AF-A0A1S1P0Y9-F1
#
_cell.length_a   1.000
_cell.length_b   1.000
_cell.length_c   1.000
_cell.angle_alpha   90.00
_cell.angle_beta   90.00
_cell.angle_gamma   90.00
#
_symmetry.space_group_name_H-M   'P 1'
#
loop_
_entity.id
_entity.type
_entity.pdbx_description
1 polymer ?
#
loop_
_entity_poly.entity_id
_entity_poly.type
_entity_poly.pdbx_seq_one_letter_code
_entity_poly.pdbx_strand_id
1 'polypeptide(L)'
;MFFSMPDAPVDADDLVFDDDDTFASPPDTHPLTKAAEDARSAARRTREWRARQKDRVLLDAVLVDAMVSAQLHVRDAARRSSIPIDAPPPVTMSAVIKLADRELRRLGWPKAKRQAHLSARLMPLRTPMDPL
;
A
#
# COMPACT_ATOMS: atom_id res chain seq x y z
N MET A 1 17.68 -54.01 -54.61
CA MET A 1 16.62 -53.35 -53.81
C MET A 1 16.71 -51.87 -54.09
N PHE A 2 15.80 -51.34 -54.91
CA PHE A 2 15.71 -49.92 -55.26
C PHE A 2 14.52 -49.36 -54.48
N PHE A 3 14.77 -48.41 -53.57
CA PHE A 3 13.72 -47.66 -52.89
C PHE A 3 13.28 -46.53 -53.80
N SER A 4 12.11 -46.70 -54.41
CA SER A 4 11.42 -45.64 -55.14
C SER A 4 10.77 -44.72 -54.11
N MET A 5 11.27 -43.49 -53.97
CA MET A 5 10.52 -42.45 -53.26
C MET A 5 9.43 -41.89 -54.19
N PRO A 6 8.21 -41.63 -53.68
CA PRO A 6 7.22 -40.89 -54.43
C PRO A 6 7.63 -39.41 -54.50
N ASP A 7 7.86 -38.94 -55.72
CA ASP A 7 8.04 -37.52 -56.06
C ASP A 7 6.64 -36.88 -56.00
N ALA A 8 6.21 -36.50 -54.79
CA ALA A 8 5.01 -35.69 -54.63
C ALA A 8 5.36 -34.24 -54.97
N PRO A 9 4.70 -33.60 -55.96
CA PRO A 9 4.93 -32.20 -56.22
C PRO A 9 4.44 -31.41 -55.00
N VAL A 10 5.38 -30.80 -54.27
CA VAL A 10 5.07 -29.87 -53.19
C VAL A 10 4.54 -28.60 -53.86
N ASP A 11 3.24 -28.35 -53.73
CA ASP A 11 2.61 -27.12 -54.21
C ASP A 11 3.28 -25.94 -53.51
N ALA A 12 3.87 -25.03 -54.29
CA ALA A 12 4.57 -23.86 -53.76
C ALA A 12 3.62 -22.86 -53.06
N ASP A 13 2.31 -23.06 -53.22
CA ASP A 13 1.26 -22.28 -52.56
C ASP A 13 0.87 -22.81 -51.16
N ASP A 14 1.41 -23.96 -50.72
CA ASP A 14 1.23 -24.52 -49.37
C ASP A 14 2.45 -24.27 -48.45
N LEU A 15 3.38 -23.43 -48.89
CA LEU A 15 4.43 -22.83 -48.05
C LEU A 15 3.95 -21.50 -47.45
N VAL A 16 2.74 -21.51 -46.88
CA VAL A 16 2.33 -20.45 -45.95
C VAL A 16 3.04 -20.74 -44.63
N PHE A 17 4.25 -20.22 -44.50
CA PHE A 17 4.93 -20.12 -43.22
C PHE A 17 4.07 -19.24 -42.31
N ASP A 18 3.28 -19.88 -41.45
CA ASP A 18 2.48 -19.28 -40.38
C ASP A 18 3.42 -18.83 -39.24
N ASP A 19 4.40 -17.98 -39.57
CA ASP A 19 5.49 -17.54 -38.69
C ASP A 19 5.25 -16.11 -38.16
N ASP A 20 3.97 -15.77 -37.94
CA ASP A 20 3.55 -14.51 -37.28
C ASP A 20 3.80 -14.51 -35.76
N ASP A 21 4.38 -15.58 -35.20
CA ASP A 21 4.91 -15.62 -33.83
C ASP A 21 6.44 -15.57 -33.79
N THR A 22 7.08 -14.91 -34.77
CA THR A 22 8.37 -14.29 -34.50
C THR A 22 8.14 -13.23 -33.43
N PHE A 23 8.39 -13.59 -32.15
CA PHE A 23 8.50 -12.67 -31.04
C PHE A 23 9.50 -11.58 -31.45
N ALA A 24 8.99 -10.48 -32.02
CA ALA A 24 9.74 -9.27 -32.23
C ALA A 24 10.09 -8.78 -30.82
N SER A 25 11.33 -9.07 -30.40
CA SER A 25 11.93 -8.42 -29.24
C SER A 25 11.64 -6.93 -29.41
N PRO A 26 10.99 -6.26 -28.42
CA PRO A 26 10.59 -4.87 -28.59
C PRO A 26 11.83 -4.07 -29.04
N PRO A 27 11.68 -3.19 -30.04
CA PRO A 27 12.82 -2.60 -30.72
C PRO A 27 13.78 -2.03 -29.68
N ASP A 28 15.05 -2.42 -29.78
CA ASP A 28 16.14 -2.06 -28.88
C ASP A 28 15.94 -0.67 -28.29
N THR A 29 15.40 -0.62 -27.08
CA THR A 29 15.14 0.64 -26.41
C THR A 29 16.51 1.20 -26.08
N HIS A 30 16.93 2.24 -26.81
CA HIS A 30 18.27 2.82 -26.71
C HIS A 30 18.67 2.95 -25.22
N PRO A 31 19.89 2.56 -24.80
CA PRO A 31 20.23 2.48 -23.37
C PRO A 31 19.97 3.79 -22.61
N LEU A 32 20.07 4.93 -23.31
CA LEU A 32 19.71 6.26 -22.77
C LEU A 32 18.20 6.45 -22.51
N THR A 33 17.32 5.90 -23.35
CA THR A 33 15.86 6.01 -23.15
C THR A 33 15.42 5.11 -22.01
N LYS A 34 15.96 3.89 -21.90
CA LYS A 34 15.74 3.00 -20.75
C LYS A 34 16.24 3.64 -19.45
N ALA A 35 17.45 4.20 -19.44
CA ALA A 35 17.99 4.91 -18.27
C ALA A 35 17.13 6.13 -17.87
N ALA A 36 16.58 6.86 -18.83
CA ALA A 36 15.68 7.99 -18.56
C ALA A 36 14.32 7.52 -18.00
N GLU A 37 13.79 6.41 -18.48
CA GLU A 37 12.57 5.79 -17.96
C GLU A 37 12.77 5.26 -16.53
N ASP A 38 13.88 4.60 -16.27
CA ASP A 38 14.26 4.13 -14.94
C ASP A 38 14.47 5.28 -13.96
N ALA A 39 15.08 6.38 -14.39
CA ALA A 39 15.20 7.59 -13.58
C ALA A 39 13.82 8.20 -13.25
N ARG A 40 12.91 8.26 -14.23
CA ARG A 40 11.53 8.74 -14.01
C ARG A 40 10.76 7.81 -13.06
N SER A 41 10.88 6.49 -13.22
CA SER A 41 10.21 5.50 -12.38
C SER A 41 10.75 5.54 -10.94
N ALA A 42 12.06 5.67 -10.77
CA ALA A 42 12.70 5.86 -9.47
C ALA A 42 12.23 7.16 -8.81
N ALA A 43 12.21 8.28 -9.53
CA ALA A 43 11.72 9.55 -9.00
C ALA A 43 10.24 9.49 -8.58
N ARG A 44 9.38 8.79 -9.34
CA ARG A 44 7.98 8.53 -8.95
C ARG A 44 7.89 7.74 -7.65
N ARG A 45 8.62 6.63 -7.54
CA ARG A 45 8.69 5.82 -6.32
C ARG A 45 9.16 6.63 -5.11
N THR A 46 10.16 7.51 -5.27
CA THR A 46 10.62 8.37 -4.17
C THR A 46 9.56 9.38 -3.74
N ARG A 47 8.82 10.01 -4.69
CA ARG A 47 7.73 10.94 -4.37
C ARG A 47 6.60 10.24 -3.62
N GLU A 48 6.18 9.07 -4.09
CA GLU A 48 5.18 8.24 -3.43
C GLU A 48 5.61 7.85 -2.02
N TRP A 49 6.87 7.41 -1.86
CA TRP A 49 7.41 7.07 -0.55
C TRP A 49 7.36 8.27 0.41
N ARG A 50 7.80 9.46 -0.02
CA ARG A 50 7.74 10.68 0.81
C ARG A 50 6.31 11.03 1.19
N ALA A 51 5.36 10.90 0.26
CA ALA A 51 3.95 11.14 0.55
C ALA A 51 3.42 10.16 1.61
N ARG A 52 3.73 8.86 1.49
CA ARG A 52 3.38 7.84 2.48
C ARG A 52 4.01 8.11 3.85
N GLN A 53 5.27 8.56 3.89
CA GLN A 53 5.93 8.92 5.15
C GLN A 53 5.28 10.14 5.80
N LYS A 54 4.95 11.17 5.02
CA LYS A 54 4.24 12.34 5.54
C LYS A 54 2.89 11.97 6.14
N ASP A 55 2.13 11.11 5.46
CA ASP A 55 0.86 10.61 5.95
C ASP A 55 1.01 9.81 7.25
N ARG A 56 2.07 9.00 7.38
CA ARG A 56 2.37 8.26 8.62
C ARG A 56 2.71 9.16 9.78
N VAL A 57 3.59 10.14 9.57
CA VAL A 57 3.97 11.12 10.61
C VAL A 57 2.75 11.90 11.10
N LEU A 58 1.88 12.32 10.17
CA LEU A 58 0.65 13.02 10.52
C LEU A 58 -0.31 12.12 11.32
N LEU A 59 -0.47 10.86 10.90
CA LEU A 59 -1.29 9.90 11.64
C LEU A 59 -0.78 9.67 13.06
N ASP A 60 0.53 9.43 13.22
CA ASP A 60 1.13 9.18 14.53
C ASP A 60 1.01 10.42 15.43
N ALA A 61 1.20 11.63 14.89
CA ALA A 61 0.98 12.88 15.63
C ALA A 61 -0.47 13.03 16.10
N VAL A 62 -1.45 12.74 15.24
CA VAL A 62 -2.87 12.80 15.60
C VAL A 62 -3.23 11.74 16.64
N LEU A 63 -2.66 10.54 16.56
CA LEU A 63 -2.89 9.49 17.56
C LEU A 63 -2.35 9.88 18.94
N VAL A 64 -1.15 10.44 18.99
CA VAL A 64 -0.56 10.92 20.26
C VAL A 64 -1.40 12.05 20.86
N ASP A 65 -1.81 13.03 20.06
CA ASP A 65 -2.67 14.13 20.52
C ASP A 65 -4.03 13.63 21.01
N ALA A 66 -4.62 12.66 20.31
CA ALA A 66 -5.86 12.00 20.72
C ALA A 66 -5.70 11.24 22.05
N MET A 67 -4.55 10.59 22.28
CA MET A 67 -4.26 9.90 23.55
C MET A 67 -4.15 10.88 24.71
N VAL A 68 -3.41 11.99 24.53
CA VAL A 68 -3.26 13.03 25.56
C VAL A 68 -4.60 13.68 25.86
N SER A 69 -5.36 14.04 24.82
CA SER A 69 -6.70 14.60 24.96
C SER A 69 -7.66 13.65 25.69
N ALA A 70 -7.60 12.35 25.38
CA ALA A 70 -8.38 11.36 26.09
C ALA A 70 -8.00 11.29 27.57
N GLN A 71 -6.70 11.25 27.90
CA GLN A 71 -6.25 11.25 29.30
C GLN A 71 -6.72 12.49 30.06
N LEU A 72 -6.67 13.68 29.44
CA LEU A 72 -7.17 14.91 30.04
C LEU A 72 -8.67 14.84 30.33
N HIS A 73 -9.48 14.37 29.37
CA HIS A 73 -10.92 14.21 29.58
C HIS A 73 -11.24 13.26 30.74
N VAL A 74 -10.51 12.13 30.85
CA VAL A 74 -10.77 11.21 31.96
C VAL A 74 -10.32 11.80 33.30
N ARG A 75 -9.20 12.55 33.35
CA ARG A 75 -8.76 13.29 34.55
C ARG A 75 -9.75 14.37 34.96
N ASP A 76 -10.37 15.07 34.02
CA ASP A 76 -11.35 16.11 34.32
C ASP A 76 -12.68 15.51 34.79
N ALA A 77 -13.12 14.39 34.18
CA ALA A 77 -14.30 13.65 34.64
C ALA A 77 -14.10 13.11 36.07
N ALA A 78 -12.93 12.54 36.32
CA ALA A 78 -12.45 12.12 37.63
C ALA A 78 -12.56 13.23 38.70
N ARG A 79 -11.97 14.40 38.42
CA ARG A 79 -12.04 15.57 39.32
C ARG A 79 -13.47 16.00 39.63
N ARG A 80 -14.36 15.98 38.63
CA ARG A 80 -15.78 16.34 38.81
C ARG A 80 -16.54 15.32 39.65
N SER A 81 -16.18 14.04 39.59
CA SER A 81 -16.84 12.97 40.35
C SER A 81 -16.47 12.93 41.84
N SER A 82 -15.50 13.72 42.30
CA SER A 82 -15.01 13.76 43.69
C SER A 82 -14.52 12.42 44.28
N ILE A 83 -14.36 11.39 43.44
CA ILE A 83 -13.82 10.09 43.85
C ILE A 83 -12.30 10.24 44.01
N PRO A 84 -11.71 9.84 45.16
CA PRO A 84 -10.26 9.74 45.29
C PRO A 84 -9.74 8.71 44.31
N ILE A 85 -8.83 9.13 43.44
CA ILE A 85 -8.29 8.27 42.39
C ILE A 85 -6.83 8.03 42.71
N ASP A 86 -6.54 6.83 43.20
CA ASP A 86 -5.18 6.36 43.50
C ASP A 86 -4.36 6.08 42.22
N ALA A 87 -5.01 5.85 41.08
CA ALA A 87 -4.35 5.55 39.81
C ALA A 87 -5.05 6.24 38.62
N PRO A 88 -4.31 6.76 37.62
CA PRO A 88 -4.90 7.43 36.48
C PRO A 88 -5.93 6.51 35.80
N PRO A 89 -7.15 7.01 35.57
CA PRO A 89 -8.24 6.18 35.07
C PRO A 89 -7.92 5.66 33.66
N PRO A 90 -8.29 4.41 33.33
CA PRO A 90 -7.86 3.77 32.10
C PRO A 90 -8.46 4.46 30.87
N VAL A 91 -7.61 4.83 29.92
CA VAL A 91 -8.05 5.36 28.62
C VAL A 91 -8.36 4.18 27.70
N THR A 92 -9.60 4.14 27.20
CA THR A 92 -9.99 3.14 26.21
C THR A 92 -9.50 3.53 24.82
N MET A 93 -8.93 2.56 24.09
CA MET A 93 -8.49 2.80 22.72
C MET A 93 -9.64 3.24 21.80
N SER A 94 -10.88 2.82 22.07
CA SER A 94 -12.06 3.27 21.32
C SER A 94 -12.29 4.78 21.40
N ALA A 95 -12.03 5.41 22.55
CA ALA A 95 -12.10 6.86 22.71
C ALA A 95 -11.01 7.57 21.91
N VAL A 96 -9.78 7.06 21.96
CA VAL A 96 -8.63 7.57 21.19
C VAL A 96 -8.93 7.53 19.70
N ILE A 97 -9.46 6.41 19.20
CA ILE A 97 -9.79 6.23 17.78
C ILE A 97 -10.85 7.25 17.32
N LYS A 98 -11.89 7.49 18.15
CA LYS A 98 -12.94 8.47 17.82
C LYS A 98 -12.38 9.90 17.75
N LEU A 99 -11.49 10.26 18.68
CA LEU A 99 -10.84 11.56 18.68
C LEU A 99 -9.90 11.70 17.47
N ALA A 100 -9.11 10.67 17.17
CA ALA A 100 -8.23 10.65 16.01
C ALA A 100 -9.01 10.75 14.69
N ASP A 101 -10.11 10.01 14.51
CA ASP A 101 -10.95 10.12 13.29
C ASP A 101 -11.56 11.52 13.15
N ARG A 102 -11.93 12.17 14.26
CA ARG A 102 -12.44 13.54 14.26
C ARG A 102 -11.38 14.54 13.80
N GLU A 103 -10.15 14.44 14.30
CA GLU A 103 -9.07 15.35 13.88
C GLU A 103 -8.64 15.07 12.44
N LEU A 104 -8.52 13.81 12.02
CA LEU A 104 -8.25 13.48 10.62
C LEU A 104 -9.35 13.99 9.67
N ARG A 105 -10.62 13.97 10.11
CA ARG A 105 -11.73 14.59 9.36
C ARG A 105 -11.56 16.10 9.24
N ARG A 106 -11.14 16.79 10.31
CA ARG A 106 -10.85 18.24 10.29
C ARG A 106 -9.69 18.59 9.36
N LEU A 107 -8.68 17.72 9.26
CA LEU A 107 -7.58 17.82 8.31
C LEU A 107 -7.97 17.49 6.86
N GLY A 108 -9.25 17.24 6.59
CA GLY A 108 -9.78 17.01 5.25
C GLY A 108 -9.51 15.61 4.68
N TRP A 109 -9.10 14.64 5.50
CA TRP A 109 -8.87 13.29 4.99
C TRP A 109 -10.20 12.62 4.61
N PRO A 110 -10.31 11.96 3.44
CA PRO A 110 -11.51 11.26 3.04
C PRO A 110 -11.76 10.02 3.92
N LYS A 111 -13.03 9.64 4.11
CA LYS A 111 -13.44 8.55 5.02
C LYS A 111 -12.66 7.25 4.78
N ALA A 112 -12.52 6.84 3.52
CA ALA A 112 -11.80 5.62 3.14
C ALA A 112 -10.32 5.68 3.58
N LYS A 113 -9.65 6.82 3.37
CA LYS A 113 -8.25 7.01 3.80
C LYS A 113 -8.13 6.95 5.32
N ARG A 114 -9.00 7.65 6.06
CA ARG A 114 -8.95 7.62 7.54
C ARG A 114 -9.10 6.21 8.09
N GLN A 115 -10.11 5.48 7.60
CA GLN A 115 -10.36 4.11 8.04
C GLN A 115 -9.20 3.18 7.72
N ALA A 116 -8.68 3.20 6.49
CA ALA A 116 -7.55 2.36 6.08
C ALA A 116 -6.28 2.62 6.89
N HIS A 117 -5.96 3.90 7.13
CA HIS A 117 -4.76 4.27 7.88
C HIS A 117 -4.89 3.97 9.38
N LEU A 118 -6.05 4.24 9.99
CA LEU A 118 -6.31 3.88 11.39
C LEU A 118 -6.30 2.36 11.58
N SER A 119 -6.99 1.60 10.73
CA SER A 119 -7.00 0.13 10.82
C SER A 119 -5.62 -0.47 10.63
N ALA A 120 -4.83 0.04 9.68
CA ALA A 120 -3.46 -0.44 9.44
C ALA A 120 -2.53 -0.21 10.65
N ARG A 121 -2.79 0.81 11.47
CA ARG A 121 -1.96 1.11 12.65
C ARG A 121 -2.40 0.35 13.90
N LEU A 122 -3.70 0.08 14.01
CA LEU A 122 -4.32 -0.49 15.20
C LEU A 122 -4.50 -2.00 15.12
N MET A 123 -4.57 -2.56 13.91
CA MET A 123 -4.54 -4.01 13.75
C MET A 123 -3.11 -4.50 13.99
N PRO A 124 -2.91 -5.54 14.83
CA PRO A 124 -1.61 -6.17 14.93
C PRO A 124 -1.20 -6.64 13.54
N LEU A 125 0.05 -6.37 13.15
CA LEU A 125 0.67 -7.06 12.01
C LEU A 125 0.46 -8.54 12.29
N ARG A 126 -0.38 -9.21 11.49
CA ARG A 126 -0.43 -10.66 11.48
C ARG A 126 0.96 -11.08 11.01
N THR A 127 1.88 -11.31 11.94
CA THR A 127 3.01 -12.19 11.68
C THR A 127 2.36 -13.48 11.20
N PRO A 128 2.60 -13.94 9.96
CA PRO A 128 2.15 -15.26 9.58
C PRO A 128 2.74 -16.21 10.62
N MET A 129 1.87 -16.85 11.43
CA MET A 129 2.34 -17.93 12.27
C MET A 129 2.75 -19.06 11.33
N ASP A 130 3.94 -19.61 11.52
CA ASP A 130 4.34 -20.81 10.80
C ASP A 130 3.27 -21.89 11.00
N PRO A 131 2.88 -22.62 9.95
CA PRO A 131 1.94 -23.72 10.09
C PRO A 131 2.51 -24.75 11.06
N LEU A 132 1.69 -25.12 12.06
CA LEU A 132 2.00 -26.15 13.06
C LEU A 132 2.20 -27.53 12.43
#